data_AF-A0A376U1Z4-F1
#
_entry.id   AF-A0A376U1Z4-F1
#
_cell.length_a   1.000
_cell.length_b   1.000
_cell.length_c   1.000
_cell.angle_alpha   90.00
_cell.angle_beta   90.00
_cell.angle_gamma   90.00
#
_symmetry.space_group_name_H-M   'P 1'
#
loop_
_entity.id
_entity.type
_entity.pdbx_description
1 polymer ?
#
loop_
_entity_poly.entity_id
_entity_poly.type
_entity_poly.pdbx_seq_one_letter_code
_entity_poly.pdbx_strand_id
1 'polypeptide(L)'
;MNNAAGILQYCAKQKLASVTDAENIKNQVLEKLGLNSEEQKEDTNYLDGIQGLLKTKDGQQLNLDNIGTTPLAEKVKTKACDLVLSRG
;
A
#
# COMPACT_ATOMS: atom_id res chain seq x y z
N MET A 1 2.58 14.87 -6.87
CA MET A 1 2.59 14.43 -5.45
C MET A 1 2.46 12.93 -5.46
N ASN A 2 3.44 12.20 -4.93
CA ASN A 2 3.47 10.74 -4.97
C ASN A 2 2.87 10.21 -3.67
N ASN A 3 1.96 9.24 -3.75
CA ASN A 3 1.24 8.69 -2.60
C ASN A 3 1.96 7.50 -1.94
N ALA A 4 3.28 7.59 -1.86
CA ALA A 4 4.14 6.49 -1.41
C ALA A 4 3.75 6.00 -0.01
N ALA A 5 3.41 6.89 0.93
CA ALA A 5 3.01 6.52 2.29
C ALA A 5 1.75 5.63 2.33
N GLY A 6 0.70 6.01 1.60
CA GLY A 6 -0.52 5.21 1.53
C GLY A 6 -0.29 3.88 0.81
N ILE A 7 0.51 3.87 -0.26
CA ILE A 7 0.85 2.64 -0.99
C ILE A 7 1.71 1.70 -0.13
N LEU A 8 2.66 2.22 0.65
CA LEU A 8 3.44 1.43 1.63
C LEU A 8 2.51 0.70 2.60
N GLN A 9 1.47 1.40 3.09
CA GLN A 9 0.49 0.81 3.98
C GLN A 9 -0.36 -0.26 3.32
N TYR A 10 -0.86 0.01 2.11
CA TYR A 10 -1.61 -0.95 1.32
C TYR A 10 -0.77 -2.23 1.10
N CYS A 11 0.49 -2.05 0.74
CA CYS A 11 1.43 -3.12 0.49
C CYS A 11 1.77 -3.92 1.75
N ALA A 12 1.99 -3.26 2.88
CA ALA A 12 2.15 -3.93 4.16
C ALA A 12 0.90 -4.74 4.51
N LYS A 13 -0.31 -4.17 4.36
CA LYS A 13 -1.57 -4.86 4.59
C LYS A 13 -1.73 -6.08 3.69
N GLN A 14 -1.38 -5.98 2.40
CA GLN A 14 -1.58 -7.07 1.45
C GLN A 14 -0.57 -8.20 1.63
N LYS A 15 0.68 -7.87 1.96
CA LYS A 15 1.70 -8.85 2.35
C LYS A 15 1.33 -9.53 3.67
N LEU A 16 0.81 -8.78 4.64
CA LEU A 16 0.35 -9.31 5.91
C LEU A 16 -0.89 -10.19 5.76
N ALA A 17 -1.88 -9.81 4.95
CA ALA A 17 -3.04 -10.66 4.68
C ALA A 17 -2.69 -12.01 4.04
N SER A 18 -1.54 -12.11 3.36
CA SER A 18 -1.02 -13.38 2.82
C SER A 18 -0.41 -14.32 3.88
N VAL A 19 -0.15 -13.83 5.10
CA VAL A 19 0.29 -14.63 6.24
C VAL A 19 -0.86 -14.72 7.25
N THR A 20 -1.34 -15.95 7.49
CA THR A 20 -2.65 -16.30 8.07
C THR A 20 -2.96 -15.76 9.48
N ASP A 21 -2.03 -15.06 10.15
CA ASP A 21 -2.15 -14.57 11.55
C ASP A 21 -1.88 -13.05 11.73
N ALA A 22 -2.11 -12.25 10.68
CA ALA A 22 -1.54 -10.90 10.65
C ALA A 22 -2.38 -9.76 11.25
N GLU A 23 -3.55 -10.00 11.85
CA GLU A 23 -4.36 -8.89 12.42
C GLU A 23 -3.64 -8.15 13.56
N ASN A 24 -2.99 -8.88 14.46
CA ASN A 24 -2.18 -8.30 15.54
C ASN A 24 -0.90 -7.64 15.02
N ILE A 25 -0.31 -8.16 13.94
CA ILE A 25 0.88 -7.58 13.32
C ILE A 25 0.52 -6.34 12.50
N LYS A 26 -0.66 -6.29 11.89
CA LYS A 26 -1.16 -5.15 11.12
C LYS A 26 -1.10 -3.88 11.97
N ASN A 27 -1.73 -3.89 13.14
CA ASN A 27 -1.81 -2.70 13.98
C ASN A 27 -0.42 -2.24 14.47
N GLN A 28 0.47 -3.18 14.83
CA GLN A 28 1.85 -2.87 15.21
C GLN A 28 2.67 -2.29 14.05
N VAL A 29 2.48 -2.78 12.84
CA VAL A 29 3.16 -2.26 11.64
C VAL A 29 2.63 -0.87 11.28
N LEU A 30 1.32 -0.65 11.37
CA LEU A 30 0.71 0.68 11.16
C LEU A 30 1.24 1.72 12.15
N GLU A 31 1.31 1.37 13.43
CA GLU A 31 1.91 2.22 14.46
C GLU A 31 3.39 2.50 14.19
N LYS A 32 4.18 1.48 13.85
CA LYS A 32 5.62 1.64 13.55
C LYS A 32 5.89 2.50 12.32
N LEU A 33 4.99 2.51 11.36
CA LEU A 33 5.11 3.34 10.16
C LEU A 33 4.64 4.80 10.42
N GLY A 34 4.13 5.11 11.61
CA GLY A 34 3.62 6.46 11.94
C GLY A 34 2.37 6.83 11.13
N LEU A 35 1.60 5.81 10.70
CA LEU A 35 0.50 5.96 9.74
C LEU A 35 -0.88 6.13 10.41
N ASN A 36 -0.87 6.49 11.69
CA ASN A 36 -2.07 6.67 12.51
C ASN A 36 -2.34 8.16 12.82
N SER A 37 -1.74 9.10 12.08
CA SER A 37 -1.94 10.53 12.37
C SER A 37 -3.27 11.04 11.84
N GLU A 38 -3.86 12.02 12.52
CA GLU A 38 -5.11 12.66 12.07
C GLU A 38 -4.91 13.43 10.77
N GLU A 39 -3.73 14.03 10.55
CA GLU A 39 -3.40 14.79 9.34
C GLU A 39 -3.38 13.92 8.08
N GLN A 40 -3.02 12.64 8.20
CA GLN A 40 -3.07 11.71 7.07
C GLN A 40 -4.51 11.42 6.62
N LYS A 41 -5.51 11.59 7.50
CA LYS A 41 -6.93 11.37 7.14
C LYS A 41 -7.47 12.42 6.16
N GLU A 42 -6.82 13.57 6.05
CA GLU A 42 -7.21 14.64 5.11
C GLU A 42 -6.37 14.66 3.83
N ASP A 43 -5.23 13.96 3.80
CA ASP A 43 -4.39 13.87 2.60
C ASP A 43 -4.98 12.91 1.57
N THR A 44 -5.61 13.47 0.54
CA THR A 44 -6.14 12.73 -0.61
C THR A 44 -5.14 11.78 -1.26
N ASN A 45 -3.84 12.13 -1.33
CA ASN A 45 -2.84 11.22 -1.89
C ASN A 45 -2.67 10.01 -0.99
N TYR A 46 -2.58 10.21 0.32
CA TYR A 46 -2.53 9.11 1.27
C TYR A 46 -3.79 8.23 1.18
N LEU A 47 -4.99 8.84 1.16
CA LEU A 47 -6.25 8.13 1.02
C LEU A 47 -6.34 7.30 -0.28
N ASP A 48 -5.81 7.83 -1.38
CA ASP A 48 -5.72 7.07 -2.63
C ASP A 48 -4.74 5.90 -2.49
N GLY A 49 -3.61 6.12 -1.83
CA GLY A 49 -2.60 5.10 -1.62
C GLY A 49 -3.10 3.91 -0.79
N ILE A 50 -3.83 4.16 0.30
CA ILE A 50 -4.40 3.08 1.14
C ILE A 50 -5.49 2.28 0.43
N GLN A 51 -6.11 2.86 -0.60
CA GLN A 51 -7.05 2.20 -1.51
C GLN A 51 -6.34 1.45 -2.66
N GLY A 52 -5.00 1.40 -2.66
CA GLY A 52 -4.22 0.71 -3.70
C GLY A 52 -4.15 1.49 -5.01
N LEU A 53 -4.45 2.78 -5.03
CA LEU A 53 -4.39 3.61 -6.23
C LEU A 53 -2.99 4.23 -6.38
N LEU A 54 -2.05 3.56 -7.02
CA LEU A 54 -0.70 4.10 -7.22
C LEU A 54 -0.70 5.29 -8.18
N LYS A 55 -0.26 6.47 -7.71
CA LYS A 55 -0.02 7.64 -8.57
C LYS A 55 1.43 7.70 -9.00
N THR A 56 1.64 7.65 -10.31
CA THR A 56 2.95 7.79 -10.94
C THR A 56 3.38 9.26 -11.00
N LYS A 57 4.67 9.52 -11.28
CA LYS A 57 5.22 10.88 -11.36
C LYS A 57 4.61 11.71 -12.50
N ASP A 58 4.17 11.05 -13.55
CA ASP A 58 3.50 11.59 -14.74
C ASP A 58 1.98 11.78 -14.54
N GLY A 59 1.46 11.50 -13.34
CA GLY A 59 0.05 11.73 -13.01
C GLY A 59 -0.89 10.60 -13.42
N GLN A 60 -0.39 9.52 -14.01
CA GLN A 60 -1.20 8.32 -14.24
C GLN A 60 -1.50 7.62 -12.92
N GLN A 61 -2.72 7.09 -12.83
CA GLN A 61 -3.20 6.35 -11.67
C GLN A 61 -3.39 4.89 -12.05
N LEU A 62 -2.69 3.99 -11.35
CA LEU A 62 -2.83 2.55 -11.49
C LEU A 62 -3.59 2.01 -10.27
N ASN A 63 -4.73 1.36 -10.50
CA ASN A 63 -5.43 0.65 -9.43
C ASN A 63 -4.82 -0.75 -9.27
N LEU A 64 -4.11 -0.97 -8.16
CA LEU A 64 -3.49 -2.25 -7.83
C LEU A 64 -4.52 -3.36 -7.57
N ASP A 65 -5.75 -3.04 -7.17
CA ASP A 65 -6.82 -4.03 -6.99
C ASP A 65 -7.27 -4.61 -8.34
N ASN A 66 -7.29 -3.78 -9.40
CA ASN A 66 -7.73 -4.16 -10.74
C ASN A 66 -6.75 -5.06 -11.51
N ILE A 67 -5.54 -5.30 -11.00
CA ILE A 67 -4.55 -6.19 -11.64
C ILE A 67 -5.03 -7.67 -11.59
N GLY A 68 -6.04 -7.98 -10.78
CA GLY A 68 -6.65 -9.31 -10.67
C GLY A 68 -6.07 -10.15 -9.53
N THR A 69 -6.52 -11.41 -9.44
CA THR A 69 -6.18 -12.35 -8.35
C THR A 69 -5.50 -13.63 -8.86
N THR A 70 -5.06 -13.64 -10.13
CA THR A 70 -4.26 -14.76 -10.63
C THR A 70 -2.92 -14.82 -9.89
N PRO A 71 -2.26 -15.99 -9.81
CA PRO A 71 -0.94 -16.09 -9.19
C PRO A 71 0.11 -15.14 -9.81
N LEU A 72 -0.04 -14.80 -11.09
CA LEU A 72 0.79 -13.81 -11.77
C LEU A 72 0.45 -12.38 -11.31
N ALA A 73 -0.84 -12.05 -11.22
CA ALA A 73 -1.30 -10.75 -10.73
C ALA A 73 -0.83 -10.48 -9.30
N GLU A 74 -0.93 -11.47 -8.40
CA GLU A 74 -0.43 -11.37 -7.04
C GLU A 74 1.09 -11.10 -7.02
N LYS A 75 1.88 -11.82 -7.81
CA LYS A 75 3.32 -11.55 -7.95
C LYS A 75 3.61 -10.14 -8.43
N VAL A 76 2.82 -9.61 -9.37
CA VAL A 76 2.97 -8.23 -9.86
C VAL A 76 2.66 -7.22 -8.75
N LYS A 77 1.56 -7.41 -8.01
CA LYS A 77 1.21 -6.56 -6.85
C LYS A 77 2.32 -6.61 -5.80
N THR A 78 2.81 -7.79 -5.44
CA THR A 78 3.93 -7.96 -4.49
C THR A 78 5.20 -7.29 -4.98
N LYS A 79 5.57 -7.43 -6.26
CA LYS A 79 6.74 -6.76 -6.85
C LYS A 79 6.63 -5.24 -6.83
N ALA A 80 5.45 -4.70 -7.15
CA ALA A 80 5.20 -3.27 -7.07
C ALA A 80 5.33 -2.77 -5.62
N CYS A 81 4.82 -3.56 -4.67
CA CYS A 81 4.94 -3.29 -3.26
C CYS A 81 6.38 -3.34 -2.74
N ASP A 82 7.15 -4.36 -3.12
CA ASP A 82 8.57 -4.46 -2.77
C ASP A 82 9.39 -3.29 -3.33
N LEU A 83 9.07 -2.83 -4.54
CA LEU A 83 9.73 -1.67 -5.14
C LEU A 83 9.47 -0.39 -4.33
N VAL A 84 8.25 -0.19 -3.85
CA VAL A 84 7.89 0.96 -3.01
C VAL A 84 8.55 0.84 -1.63
N LEU A 85 8.51 -0.35 -1.01
CA LEU A 85 9.15 -0.63 0.28
C LEU A 85 10.68 -0.49 0.25
N SER A 86 11.33 -0.82 -0.86
CA SER A 86 12.79 -0.67 -1.01
C SER A 86 13.29 0.77 -1.13
N ARG A 87 12.37 1.73 -1.32
CA ARG A 87 12.68 3.15 -1.54
C ARG A 87 12.18 4.07 -0.43
N GLY A 88 11.52 3.51 0.59
CA GLY A 88 11.02 4.23 1.77
C GLY A 88 12.02 4.26 2.91
#